data_AF-A0A412XZ26-F1
#
_entry.id   AF-A0A412XZ26-F1
#
_cell.length_a   1.000
_cell.length_b   1.000
_cell.length_c   1.000
_cell.angle_alpha   90.00
_cell.angle_beta   90.00
_cell.angle_gamma   90.00
#
_symmetry.space_group_name_H-M   'P 1'
#
loop_
_entity.id
_entity.type
_entity.pdbx_description
1 polymer ?
#
loop_
_entity_poly.entity_id
_entity_poly.type
_entity_poly.pdbx_seq_one_letter_code
_entity_poly.pdbx_strand_id
1 'polypeptide(L)'
;MTHVFYILIAFFIFVELIVLFSQKNIHSAVKRLKKLNKEKKGKLSFDEIGASMTLYQSIGIIYLIYCLVGLMSSQWVLFALIILLAFIPKRWLWWRYVDSIVTLLILAFILLNKYHFHIDMFHLIIK
;
A
#
# COMPACT_ATOMS: atom_id res chain seq x y z
N MET A 1 21.90 5.30 5.47
CA MET A 1 20.78 5.50 4.51
C MET A 1 19.93 4.25 4.34
N THR A 2 20.53 3.08 4.09
CA THR A 2 19.79 1.80 3.95
C THR A 2 18.97 1.42 5.17
N HIS A 3 19.50 1.51 6.39
CA HIS A 3 18.72 1.15 7.59
C HIS A 3 17.47 1.99 7.81
N VAL A 4 17.52 3.31 7.55
CA VAL A 4 16.36 4.20 7.65
C VAL A 4 15.28 3.77 6.66
N PHE A 5 15.66 3.38 5.45
CA PHE A 5 14.75 2.81 4.47
C PHE A 5 14.05 1.57 5.04
N TYR A 6 14.76 0.55 5.52
CA TYR A 6 14.12 -0.66 6.06
C TYR A 6 13.31 -0.44 7.36
N ILE A 7 13.67 0.55 8.19
CA ILE A 7 12.84 0.96 9.34
C ILE A 7 11.50 1.52 8.87
N LEU A 8 11.49 2.34 7.81
CA LEU A 8 10.27 2.83 7.18
C LEU A 8 9.41 1.68 6.63
N ILE A 9 10.02 0.63 6.06
CA ILE A 9 9.30 -0.58 5.64
C ILE A 9 8.60 -1.25 6.82
N ALA A 10 9.29 -1.42 7.95
CA ALA A 10 8.70 -1.98 9.16
C ALA A 10 7.52 -1.12 9.66
N PHE A 11 7.64 0.21 9.59
CA PHE A 11 6.53 1.12 9.89
C PHE A 11 5.35 0.90 8.93
N PHE A 12 5.59 0.77 7.62
CA PHE A 12 4.53 0.50 6.64
C PHE A 12 3.87 -0.86 6.84
N ILE A 13 4.61 -1.90 7.26
CA ILE A 13 4.03 -3.19 7.65
C ILE A 13 3.05 -2.99 8.81
N PHE A 14 3.42 -2.20 9.81
CA PHE A 14 2.56 -1.90 10.95
C PHE A 14 1.30 -1.12 10.55
N VAL A 15 1.44 -0.13 9.68
CA VAL A 15 0.31 0.60 9.10
C VAL A 15 -0.61 -0.34 8.31
N GLU A 16 -0.05 -1.22 7.48
CA GLU A 16 -0.82 -2.17 6.66
C GLU A 16 -1.58 -3.16 7.54
N LEU A 17 -1.01 -3.59 8.68
CA LEU A 17 -1.71 -4.39 9.69
C LEU A 17 -2.93 -3.65 10.25
N ILE A 18 -2.79 -2.39 10.66
CA ILE A 18 -3.91 -1.58 11.15
C ILE A 18 -5.00 -1.44 10.08
N VAL A 19 -4.59 -1.19 8.83
CA VAL A 19 -5.47 -1.11 7.67
C VAL A 19 -6.20 -2.43 7.44
N LEU A 20 -5.52 -3.56 7.56
CA LEU A 20 -6.07 -4.91 7.42
C LEU A 20 -7.18 -5.19 8.45
N PHE A 21 -6.98 -4.80 9.71
CA PHE A 21 -8.03 -4.89 10.75
C PHE A 21 -9.19 -3.92 10.48
N SER A 22 -8.93 -2.78 9.85
CA SER A 22 -9.91 -1.72 9.59
C SER A 22 -10.59 -1.80 8.20
N GLN A 23 -10.34 -2.85 7.41
CA GLN A 23 -10.82 -2.97 6.01
C GLN A 23 -12.33 -2.76 5.86
N LYS A 24 -13.14 -3.26 6.82
CA LYS A 24 -14.61 -3.06 6.81
C LYS A 24 -14.97 -1.58 6.87
N ASN A 25 -14.33 -0.82 7.75
CA ASN A 25 -14.55 0.62 7.92
C ASN A 25 -14.06 1.41 6.70
N ILE A 26 -12.91 1.04 6.15
CA ILE A 26 -12.36 1.72 4.98
C ILE A 26 -13.23 1.42 3.74
N HIS A 27 -13.80 0.22 3.61
CA HIS A 27 -14.67 -0.08 2.47
C HIS A 27 -16.02 0.63 2.55
N SER A 28 -16.64 0.67 3.73
CA SER A 28 -17.87 1.44 3.92
C SER A 28 -17.63 2.93 3.69
N ALA A 29 -16.49 3.47 4.16
CA ALA A 29 -16.07 4.85 3.92
C ALA A 29 -15.84 5.14 2.43
N VAL A 30 -15.10 4.29 1.70
CA VAL A 30 -14.89 4.42 0.24
C VAL A 30 -16.22 4.36 -0.51
N LYS A 31 -17.12 3.45 -0.12
CA LYS A 31 -18.45 3.31 -0.77
C LYS A 31 -19.31 4.56 -0.52
N ARG A 32 -19.30 5.08 0.70
CA ARG A 32 -19.98 6.33 1.07
C ARG A 32 -19.40 7.52 0.28
N LEU A 33 -18.07 7.62 0.20
CA LEU A 33 -17.37 8.65 -0.56
C LEU A 33 -17.73 8.60 -2.05
N LYS A 34 -17.75 7.40 -2.65
CA LYS A 34 -18.12 7.20 -4.05
C LYS A 34 -19.57 7.58 -4.32
N LYS A 35 -20.49 7.30 -3.37
CA LYS A 35 -21.90 7.71 -3.47
C LYS A 35 -22.03 9.23 -3.40
N LEU A 36 -21.41 9.87 -2.40
CA LEU A 36 -21.39 11.33 -2.25
C LEU A 36 -20.77 12.03 -3.46
N ASN A 37 -19.70 11.47 -4.03
CA ASN A 37 -19.03 12.04 -5.20
C ASN A 37 -19.93 11.98 -6.45
N LYS A 38 -20.73 10.92 -6.57
CA LYS A 38 -21.73 10.77 -7.63
C LYS A 38 -22.90 11.74 -7.46
N GLU A 39 -23.33 11.97 -6.22
CA GLU A 39 -24.42 12.91 -5.88
C GLU A 39 -24.00 14.39 -6.07
N LYS A 40 -22.77 14.74 -5.70
CA LYS A 40 -22.25 16.12 -5.77
C LYS A 40 -21.44 16.46 -7.02
N LYS A 41 -21.39 15.57 -8.01
CA LYS A 41 -20.63 15.73 -9.28
C LYS A 41 -19.20 16.26 -9.07
N GLY A 42 -18.45 15.74 -8.10
CA GLY A 42 -17.06 16.17 -7.86
C GLY A 42 -16.89 17.37 -6.93
N LYS A 43 -17.95 18.05 -6.48
CA LYS A 43 -17.88 19.10 -5.45
C LYS A 43 -17.93 18.50 -4.04
N LEU A 44 -16.98 17.62 -3.71
CA LEU A 44 -16.83 17.12 -2.34
C LEU A 44 -16.03 18.13 -1.51
N SER A 45 -16.56 18.52 -0.37
CA SER A 45 -15.80 19.31 0.62
C SER A 45 -14.96 18.37 1.48
N PHE A 46 -13.76 18.80 1.88
CA PHE A 46 -12.85 18.04 2.75
C PHE A 46 -13.52 17.63 4.08
N ASP A 47 -14.47 18.42 4.55
CA ASP A 47 -15.27 18.16 5.75
C ASP A 47 -16.11 16.86 5.62
N GLU A 48 -16.60 16.57 4.41
CA GLU A 48 -17.48 15.41 4.15
C GLU A 48 -16.72 14.11 3.89
N ILE A 49 -15.42 14.21 3.54
CA ILE A 49 -14.52 13.07 3.33
C ILE A 49 -14.24 12.38 4.67
N GLY A 50 -14.21 13.15 5.76
CA GLY A 50 -13.87 12.69 7.10
C GLY A 50 -12.37 12.54 7.30
N ALA A 51 -11.86 13.01 8.44
CA ALA A 51 -10.42 13.06 8.74
C ALA A 51 -9.71 11.70 8.60
N SER A 52 -10.37 10.60 8.97
CA SER A 52 -9.81 9.25 8.87
C SER A 52 -9.59 8.80 7.42
N MET A 53 -10.47 9.16 6.49
CA MET A 53 -10.34 8.81 5.08
C MET A 53 -9.29 9.68 4.39
N THR A 54 -9.19 10.96 4.77
CA THR A 54 -8.12 11.86 4.30
C THR A 54 -6.76 11.34 4.75
N LEU A 55 -6.61 10.97 6.02
CA LEU A 55 -5.36 10.37 6.52
C LEU A 55 -5.01 9.08 5.78
N TYR A 56 -5.99 8.19 5.56
CA TYR A 56 -5.77 6.96 4.79
C TYR A 56 -5.27 7.25 3.37
N GLN A 57 -5.87 8.21 2.66
CA GLN A 57 -5.41 8.61 1.33
C GLN A 57 -4.01 9.24 1.36
N SER A 58 -3.75 10.15 2.29
CA SER A 58 -2.43 10.79 2.44
C SER A 58 -1.33 9.77 2.73
N ILE A 59 -1.57 8.84 3.64
CA ILE A 59 -0.66 7.73 3.93
C ILE A 59 -0.44 6.86 2.68
N GLY A 60 -1.50 6.55 1.93
CA GLY A 60 -1.40 5.81 0.68
C GLY A 60 -0.54 6.52 -0.38
N ILE A 61 -0.66 7.85 -0.51
CA ILE A 61 0.17 8.65 -1.43
C ILE A 61 1.63 8.62 -0.99
N ILE A 62 1.90 8.83 0.31
CA ILE A 62 3.26 8.77 0.87
C ILE A 62 3.86 7.39 0.64
N TYR A 63 3.09 6.32 0.85
CA TYR A 63 3.52 4.95 0.60
C TYR A 63 3.82 4.68 -0.87
N LEU A 64 3.02 5.24 -1.79
CA LEU A 64 3.26 5.11 -3.23
C LEU A 64 4.57 5.82 -3.63
N ILE A 65 4.79 7.05 -3.15
CA ILE A 65 6.06 7.77 -3.36
C ILE A 65 7.24 6.94 -2.82
N TYR A 66 7.06 6.35 -1.64
CA TYR A 66 8.06 5.50 -1.04
C TYR A 66 8.34 4.24 -1.88
N CYS A 67 7.32 3.60 -2.45
CA CYS A 67 7.50 2.49 -3.38
C CYS A 67 8.25 2.92 -4.65
N LEU A 68 8.06 4.16 -5.13
CA LEU A 68 8.84 4.70 -6.24
C LEU A 68 10.32 4.84 -5.89
N VAL A 69 10.65 5.25 -4.66
CA VAL A 69 12.04 5.24 -4.18
C VAL A 69 12.57 3.81 -4.09
N GLY A 70 11.73 2.86 -3.66
CA GLY A 70 12.07 1.43 -3.60
C GLY A 70 12.38 0.78 -4.95
N LEU A 71 11.86 1.32 -6.06
CA LEU A 71 12.22 0.89 -7.42
C LEU A 71 13.71 1.14 -7.75
N MET A 72 14.40 2.01 -7.02
CA MET A 72 15.85 2.21 -7.17
C MET A 72 16.69 1.23 -6.32
N SER A 73 16.05 0.31 -5.59
CA SER A 73 16.72 -0.69 -4.75
C SER A 73 17.04 -1.98 -5.53
N SER A 74 17.88 -2.84 -4.95
CA SER A 74 18.18 -4.18 -5.50
C SER A 74 16.96 -5.11 -5.58
N GLN A 75 15.85 -4.75 -4.92
CA GLN A 75 14.61 -5.53 -4.86
C GLN A 75 13.46 -4.83 -5.58
N TRP A 76 13.78 -3.99 -6.58
CA TRP A 76 12.84 -3.17 -7.33
C TRP A 76 11.62 -3.95 -7.87
N VAL A 77 11.78 -5.22 -8.23
CA VAL A 77 10.71 -6.08 -8.75
C VAL A 77 9.55 -6.21 -7.77
N LEU A 78 9.85 -6.31 -6.46
CA LEU A 78 8.83 -6.43 -5.42
C LEU A 78 8.07 -5.11 -5.24
N PHE A 79 8.76 -3.98 -5.32
CA PHE A 79 8.14 -2.66 -5.30
C PHE A 79 7.29 -2.40 -6.56
N ALA A 80 7.77 -2.83 -7.74
CA ALA A 80 7.01 -2.79 -8.98
C ALA A 80 5.70 -3.58 -8.88
N LEU A 81 5.74 -4.75 -8.26
CA LEU A 81 4.56 -5.60 -8.06
C LEU A 81 3.55 -4.93 -7.12
N ILE A 82 3.99 -4.30 -6.03
CA ILE A 82 3.11 -3.51 -5.14
C ILE A 82 2.46 -2.36 -5.91
N ILE A 83 3.22 -1.64 -6.73
CA ILE A 83 2.69 -0.53 -7.54
C ILE A 83 1.63 -1.06 -8.52
N LEU A 84 1.91 -2.16 -9.22
CA LEU A 84 0.95 -2.78 -10.14
C LEU A 84 -0.34 -3.19 -9.41
N LEU A 85 -0.24 -3.80 -8.22
CA LEU A 85 -1.41 -4.11 -7.39
C LEU A 85 -2.20 -2.87 -6.99
N ALA A 86 -1.52 -1.74 -6.70
CA ALA A 86 -2.18 -0.50 -6.32
C ALA A 86 -3.07 0.09 -7.44
N PHE A 87 -2.72 -0.13 -8.72
CA PHE A 87 -3.53 0.33 -9.86
C PHE A 87 -4.78 -0.52 -10.13
N ILE A 88 -4.86 -1.75 -9.59
CA ILE A 88 -6.00 -2.63 -9.82
C ILE A 88 -7.21 -2.11 -9.01
N PRO A 89 -8.35 -1.79 -9.67
CA PRO A 89 -9.53 -1.27 -8.97
C PRO A 89 -10.16 -2.35 -8.08
N LYS A 90 -10.02 -2.20 -6.77
CA LYS A 90 -10.52 -3.14 -5.76
C LYS A 90 -12.04 -2.99 -5.57
N ARG A 91 -12.81 -3.62 -6.47
CA ARG A 91 -14.27 -3.51 -6.51
C ARG A 91 -14.97 -4.26 -5.36
N TRP A 92 -14.34 -5.30 -4.82
CA TRP A 92 -14.90 -6.16 -3.77
C TRP A 92 -14.14 -6.02 -2.45
N LEU A 93 -14.86 -6.13 -1.32
CA LEU A 93 -14.27 -6.18 0.03
C LEU A 93 -13.17 -7.23 0.14
N TRP A 94 -13.46 -8.44 -0.38
CA TRP A 94 -12.56 -9.58 -0.30
C TRP A 94 -11.24 -9.33 -1.05
N TRP A 95 -11.31 -8.64 -2.19
CA TRP A 95 -10.12 -8.24 -2.94
C TRP A 95 -9.23 -7.25 -2.18
N ARG A 96 -9.80 -6.39 -1.32
CA ARG A 96 -9.00 -5.50 -0.47
C ARG A 96 -8.26 -6.27 0.64
N TYR A 97 -8.88 -7.30 1.19
CA TYR A 97 -8.21 -8.19 2.14
C TYR A 97 -7.04 -8.93 1.50
N VAL A 98 -7.27 -9.57 0.35
CA VAL A 98 -6.24 -10.31 -0.38
C VAL A 98 -5.08 -9.39 -0.75
N ASP A 99 -5.36 -8.22 -1.31
CA ASP A 99 -4.34 -7.24 -1.69
C ASP A 99 -3.51 -6.75 -0.48
N SER A 100 -4.17 -6.48 0.65
CA SER A 100 -3.48 -6.04 1.88
C SER A 100 -2.60 -7.15 2.44
N ILE A 101 -3.06 -8.41 2.43
CA ILE A 101 -2.26 -9.58 2.83
C ILE A 101 -1.06 -9.76 1.89
N VAL A 102 -1.28 -9.69 0.57
CA VAL A 102 -0.21 -9.82 -0.44
C VAL A 102 0.83 -8.72 -0.25
N THR A 103 0.41 -7.47 -0.07
CA THR A 103 1.31 -6.34 0.18
C THR A 103 2.12 -6.54 1.45
N LEU A 104 1.48 -7.01 2.53
CA LEU A 104 2.15 -7.32 3.79
C LEU A 104 3.19 -8.43 3.63
N LEU A 105 2.86 -9.50 2.92
CA LEU A 105 3.79 -10.59 2.62
C LEU A 105 5.00 -10.10 1.81
N ILE A 106 4.78 -9.25 0.81
CA ILE A 106 5.86 -8.69 0.00
C ILE A 106 6.77 -7.80 0.86
N LEU A 107 6.21 -6.91 1.68
CA LEU A 107 6.99 -6.05 2.58
C LEU A 107 7.78 -6.87 3.61
N ALA A 108 7.17 -7.90 4.20
CA ALA A 108 7.85 -8.81 5.10
C ALA A 108 9.00 -9.55 4.39
N PHE A 109 8.78 -9.99 3.15
CA PHE A 109 9.82 -10.62 2.34
C PHE A 109 10.96 -9.65 2.01
N ILE A 110 10.66 -8.37 1.67
CA ILE A 110 11.69 -7.33 1.45
C ILE A 110 12.58 -7.17 2.69
N LEU A 111 11.95 -7.09 3.87
CA LEU A 111 12.66 -6.95 5.14
C LEU A 111 13.52 -8.18 5.43
N LEU A 112 12.95 -9.39 5.35
CA LEU A 112 13.68 -10.65 5.58
C LEU A 112 14.79 -10.85 4.56
N ASN A 113 14.57 -10.49 3.30
CA ASN A 113 15.58 -10.65 2.27
C ASN A 113 16.79 -9.75 2.51
N LYS A 114 16.58 -8.56 3.10
CA LYS A 114 17.69 -7.67 3.47
C LYS A 114 18.54 -8.20 4.63
N TYR A 115 17.90 -8.78 5.65
CA TYR A 115 18.56 -9.12 6.91
C TYR A 115 18.97 -10.59 7.04
N HIS A 116 18.31 -11.51 6.31
CA HIS A 116 18.54 -12.95 6.42
C HIS A 116 18.92 -13.62 5.11
N PHE A 117 18.21 -13.35 4.00
CA PHE A 117 18.38 -14.18 2.79
C PHE A 117 19.42 -13.67 1.79
N HIS A 118 19.65 -12.36 1.70
CA HIS A 118 20.59 -11.75 0.74
C HIS A 118 20.40 -12.24 -0.73
N ILE A 119 19.16 -12.54 -1.13
CA ILE A 119 18.85 -13.03 -2.48
C ILE A 119 18.90 -11.86 -3.46
N ASP A 120 19.76 -11.98 -4.47
CA ASP A 120 19.78 -11.10 -5.64
C ASP A 120 18.67 -11.49 -6.62
N MET A 121 17.54 -10.78 -6.50
CA MET A 121 16.38 -10.96 -7.38
C MET A 121 16.72 -10.75 -8.87
N PHE A 122 17.75 -9.94 -9.16
CA PHE A 122 18.23 -9.69 -10.51
C PHE A 122 18.79 -10.96 -11.17
N HIS A 123 19.55 -11.76 -10.42
CA HIS A 123 20.16 -13.00 -10.91
C HIS A 123 19.14 -14.14 -11.03
N LEU A 124 18.03 -14.07 -10.30
CA LEU A 124 16.98 -15.09 -10.32
C LEU A 124 16.02 -14.94 -11.52
N ILE A 125 15.83 -13.71 -12.01
CA ILE A 125 14.91 -13.41 -13.13
C ILE A 125 15.63 -13.44 -14.49
N ILE A 126 16.91 -13.05 -14.53
CA ILE A 126 17.73 -13.08 -15.75
C ILE A 126 18.53 -14.39 -15.76
N LYS A 127 17.82 -15.51 -15.84
CA LYS A 127 18.42 -16.83 -16.08
C LYS A 127 17.82 -17.46 -17.33
#